data_AF-A0A653CB06-F1
#
_entry.id   AF-A0A653CB06-F1
#
_cell.length_a   1.000
_cell.length_b   1.000
_cell.length_c   1.000
_cell.angle_alpha   90.00
_cell.angle_beta   90.00
_cell.angle_gamma   90.00
#
_symmetry.space_group_name_H-M   'P 1'
#
loop_
_entity.id
_entity.type
_entity.pdbx_description
1 polymer ?
#
loop_
_entity_poly.entity_id
_entity_poly.type
_entity_poly.pdbx_seq_one_letter_code
_entity_poly.pdbx_strand_id
1 'polypeptide(L)'
;MSIFACKPRDVSLYMKHGAPPVINPDGSKFPKDFRNITRSDLHHIQFMTDNKEQYINLTSPYPGWYFVAVFLSYVNPEFSPITQQGLAPSCYANVEAQLYVEKISNPLIFTENNLMEVICTANTSRFFKTYISDDYDHALIQVETLNFPPNVDSLKIRIEIDKPPSQNAFVAEKRFYSNSSDKSITFWTIPGSWHFIEILFESNEEKSTIPSKTTFKLKRFSNLIQNPDKYEFLSSEIFFNNSVTKLYSNRSMDTLIPYKQYALVRDALSETFTFSFVLDSELQYNTILPVNMTDEHFSSLKFDIRDSTETGGTLQFIMAFKPRLKRKDKLVTFESEPKTNIIVACLSRDTMELPVWPNKCVTRNSERISELVLNSTVENSTVLVPYPEVGMWYATFKLFCQNCAPCNCSENCQNNFNTCVDACELDCDISCQDCATNCSKTLIETEECKGCDCDGPCLRNGASNCNSSIIYDISSRPCISGQCSPNGICRFMVSDGVVFSTCHCMNKYRGE
;
A
#
# COMPACT_ATOMS: atom_id res chain seq x y z
N MET A 1 21.55 -4.02 -49.20
CA MET A 1 20.61 -2.90 -49.04
C MET A 1 19.38 -3.21 -49.87
N SER A 2 18.21 -3.33 -49.24
CA SER A 2 16.94 -3.55 -49.94
C SER A 2 16.45 -2.24 -50.56
N ILE A 3 15.82 -2.32 -51.73
CA ILE A 3 15.30 -1.18 -52.51
C ILE A 3 13.90 -0.76 -51.97
N PHE A 4 13.31 -1.57 -51.08
CA PHE A 4 11.96 -1.35 -50.56
C PHE A 4 11.97 -0.56 -49.24
N ALA A 5 11.17 0.50 -49.19
CA ALA A 5 10.95 1.27 -47.96
C ALA A 5 10.19 0.45 -46.91
N CYS A 6 10.53 0.64 -45.64
CA CYS A 6 9.81 0.05 -44.52
C CYS A 6 8.41 0.67 -44.42
N LYS A 7 7.40 -0.17 -44.26
CA LYS A 7 6.03 0.31 -43.98
C LYS A 7 5.92 0.68 -42.51
N PRO A 8 5.16 1.73 -42.16
CA PRO A 8 4.79 2.01 -40.79
C PRO A 8 4.15 0.79 -40.13
N ARG A 9 4.54 0.50 -38.88
CA ARG A 9 4.02 -0.61 -38.09
C ARG A 9 3.43 -0.08 -36.78
N ASP A 10 2.44 -0.80 -36.26
CA ASP A 10 1.88 -0.53 -34.95
C ASP A 10 2.92 -0.81 -33.84
N VAL A 11 3.03 0.12 -32.91
CA VAL A 11 3.81 0.06 -31.69
C VAL A 11 2.85 0.15 -30.52
N SER A 12 3.02 -0.74 -29.55
CA SER A 12 2.34 -0.66 -28.26
C SER A 12 3.35 -0.26 -27.19
N LEU A 13 3.01 0.76 -26.41
CA LEU A 13 3.81 1.26 -25.31
C LEU A 13 3.00 1.21 -24.02
N TYR A 14 3.59 0.59 -23.01
CA TYR A 14 3.06 0.50 -21.66
C TYR A 14 4.02 1.19 -20.71
N MET A 15 3.55 2.14 -19.93
CA MET A 15 4.33 2.87 -18.95
C MET A 15 3.70 2.74 -17.57
N LYS A 16 4.54 2.48 -16.57
CA LYS A 16 4.09 2.32 -15.19
C LYS A 16 5.13 2.87 -14.20
N HIS A 17 4.67 3.47 -13.12
CA HIS A 17 5.52 3.94 -12.02
C HIS A 17 5.94 2.78 -11.09
N GLY A 18 7.21 2.80 -10.66
CA GLY A 18 7.70 2.00 -9.53
C GLY A 18 8.15 0.58 -9.85
N ALA A 19 7.74 -0.01 -10.98
CA ALA A 19 8.25 -1.28 -11.47
C ALA A 19 7.96 -1.50 -12.97
N PRO A 20 8.72 -2.41 -13.63
CA PRO A 20 8.41 -2.88 -14.97
C PRO A 20 6.94 -3.31 -15.13
N PRO A 21 6.24 -2.90 -16.21
CA PRO A 21 4.85 -3.30 -16.42
C PRO A 21 4.76 -4.78 -16.75
N VAL A 22 3.88 -5.50 -16.05
CA VAL A 22 3.59 -6.91 -16.32
C VAL A 22 2.48 -6.98 -17.35
N ILE A 23 2.80 -7.42 -18.57
CA ILE A 23 1.89 -7.40 -19.71
C ILE A 23 1.92 -8.72 -20.47
N ASN A 24 0.77 -9.10 -21.03
CA ASN A 24 0.64 -10.20 -21.98
C ASN A 24 0.21 -9.64 -23.34
N PRO A 25 1.16 -9.39 -24.26
CA PRO A 25 0.87 -8.80 -25.58
C PRO A 25 -0.14 -9.58 -26.43
N ASP A 26 -0.28 -10.89 -26.19
CA ASP A 26 -1.18 -11.78 -26.90
C ASP A 26 -2.53 -11.99 -26.18
N GLY A 27 -2.73 -11.36 -25.02
CA GLY A 27 -3.93 -11.50 -24.20
C GLY A 27 -4.03 -12.83 -23.44
N SER A 28 -2.97 -13.62 -23.37
CA SER A 28 -2.90 -14.82 -22.52
C SER A 28 -3.14 -14.49 -21.04
N LYS A 29 -3.58 -15.48 -20.25
CA LYS A 29 -3.81 -15.30 -18.81
C LYS A 29 -2.52 -15.55 -18.03
N PHE A 30 -2.26 -14.74 -17.00
CA PHE A 30 -1.17 -15.01 -16.06
C PHE A 30 -1.43 -16.30 -15.25
N PRO A 31 -0.37 -16.94 -14.72
CA PRO A 31 -0.49 -18.08 -13.81
C PRO A 31 -1.47 -17.81 -12.67
N LYS A 32 -2.14 -18.88 -12.18
CA LYS A 32 -3.15 -18.76 -11.12
C LYS A 32 -2.62 -18.26 -9.79
N ASP A 33 -1.32 -18.24 -9.54
CA ASP A 33 -0.73 -17.73 -8.30
C ASP A 33 -0.14 -16.32 -8.47
N PHE A 34 -0.09 -15.83 -9.71
CA PHE A 34 0.30 -14.45 -10.00
C PHE A 34 -0.83 -13.53 -9.61
N ARG A 35 -0.52 -12.54 -8.79
CA ARG A 35 -1.48 -11.51 -8.41
C ARG A 35 -0.94 -10.16 -8.80
N ASN A 36 -1.78 -9.43 -9.53
CA ASN A 36 -1.55 -8.02 -9.74
C ASN A 36 -1.96 -7.26 -8.47
N ILE A 37 -1.04 -7.23 -7.50
CA ILE A 37 -1.19 -6.48 -6.24
C ILE A 37 -0.79 -5.01 -6.44
N THR A 38 -0.37 -4.67 -7.65
CA THR A 38 0.25 -3.39 -7.96
C THR A 38 -0.79 -2.27 -8.06
N ARG A 39 -0.44 -1.09 -7.54
CA ARG A 39 -1.38 0.04 -7.39
C ARG A 39 -1.11 1.17 -8.37
N SER A 40 0.05 1.21 -9.01
CA SER A 40 0.36 2.26 -9.97
C SER A 40 -0.43 2.07 -11.27
N ASP A 41 -1.00 3.17 -11.78
CA ASP A 41 -1.74 3.17 -13.03
C ASP A 41 -0.85 2.75 -14.21
N LEU A 42 -1.40 1.86 -15.05
CA LEU A 42 -0.77 1.42 -16.28
C LEU A 42 -1.21 2.33 -17.43
N HIS A 43 -0.31 3.20 -17.87
CA HIS A 43 -0.54 4.05 -19.04
C HIS A 43 -0.24 3.26 -20.32
N HIS A 44 -1.16 3.29 -21.27
CA HIS A 44 -1.04 2.58 -22.54
C HIS A 44 -1.32 3.51 -23.71
N ILE A 45 -0.42 3.54 -24.69
CA ILE A 45 -0.61 4.23 -25.97
C ILE A 45 -0.24 3.30 -27.12
N GLN A 46 -0.97 3.45 -28.23
CA GLN A 46 -0.68 2.78 -29.49
C GLN A 46 -0.47 3.82 -30.58
N PHE A 47 0.61 3.65 -31.34
CA PHE A 47 0.99 4.59 -32.39
C PHE A 47 1.76 3.89 -33.50
N MET A 48 1.93 4.58 -34.63
CA MET A 48 2.63 4.06 -35.80
C MET A 48 4.08 4.49 -35.81
N THR A 49 4.96 3.70 -36.42
CA THR A 49 6.33 4.13 -36.77
C THR A 49 6.31 5.09 -37.97
N ASP A 50 5.57 6.19 -37.87
CA ASP A 50 5.36 7.21 -38.91
C ASP A 50 6.00 8.57 -38.60
N ASN A 51 6.91 8.60 -37.62
CA ASN A 51 7.62 9.79 -37.11
C ASN A 51 6.71 10.88 -36.51
N LYS A 52 5.47 10.54 -36.11
CA LYS A 52 4.63 11.47 -35.34
C LYS A 52 4.87 11.32 -33.85
N GLU A 53 5.03 12.45 -33.18
CA GLU A 53 5.17 12.51 -31.73
C GLU A 53 3.85 12.15 -31.04
N GLN A 54 3.98 11.50 -29.89
CA GLN A 54 2.88 11.14 -28.99
C GLN A 54 3.23 11.58 -27.58
N TYR A 55 2.22 11.99 -26.81
CA TYR A 55 2.42 12.56 -25.48
C TYR A 55 1.63 11.79 -24.43
N ILE A 56 2.27 11.53 -23.28
CA ILE A 56 1.61 11.08 -22.05
C ILE A 56 1.73 12.20 -21.04
N ASN A 57 0.60 12.87 -20.76
CA ASN A 57 0.56 13.97 -19.81
C ASN A 57 0.17 13.44 -18.43
N LEU A 58 1.05 13.65 -17.44
CA LEU A 58 0.82 13.26 -16.06
C LEU A 58 0.72 14.51 -15.18
N THR A 59 -0.41 14.66 -14.48
CA THR A 59 -0.60 15.69 -13.46
C THR A 59 -0.29 15.09 -12.10
N SER A 60 0.51 15.79 -11.29
CA SER A 60 0.96 15.28 -9.99
C SER A 60 1.53 13.85 -10.06
N PRO A 61 2.55 13.59 -10.90
CA PRO A 61 3.16 12.27 -11.00
C PRO A 61 3.85 11.88 -9.69
N TYR A 62 3.83 10.58 -9.36
CA TYR A 62 4.66 10.05 -8.28
C TYR A 62 6.14 10.30 -8.58
N PRO A 63 6.95 10.63 -7.56
CA PRO A 63 8.39 10.75 -7.74
C PRO A 63 9.04 9.38 -7.99
N GLY A 64 10.19 9.36 -8.65
CA GLY A 64 10.98 8.15 -8.88
C GLY A 64 10.87 7.62 -10.30
N TRP A 65 11.07 6.31 -10.44
CA TRP A 65 11.27 5.66 -11.73
C TRP A 65 9.95 5.30 -12.41
N TYR A 66 9.88 5.58 -13.72
CA TYR A 66 8.83 5.10 -14.61
C TYR A 66 9.46 4.11 -15.58
N PHE A 67 8.87 2.93 -15.65
CA PHE A 67 9.32 1.86 -16.52
C PHE A 67 8.43 1.80 -17.75
N VAL A 68 9.05 1.65 -18.91
CA VAL A 68 8.36 1.61 -20.19
C VAL A 68 8.67 0.28 -20.88
N ALA A 69 7.63 -0.47 -21.24
CA ALA A 69 7.74 -1.60 -22.14
C ALA A 69 7.21 -1.19 -23.51
N VAL A 70 8.07 -1.29 -24.52
CA VAL A 70 7.75 -0.93 -25.90
C VAL A 70 8.02 -2.12 -26.80
N PHE A 71 7.04 -2.45 -27.64
CA PHE A 71 7.19 -3.51 -28.62
C PHE A 71 6.34 -3.24 -29.85
N LEU A 72 6.73 -3.84 -30.96
CA LEU A 72 5.90 -3.89 -32.15
C LEU A 72 4.66 -4.71 -31.83
N SER A 73 3.47 -4.14 -32.04
CA SER A 73 2.21 -4.78 -31.68
C SER A 73 2.13 -6.20 -32.23
N TYR A 74 1.64 -7.13 -31.40
CA TYR A 74 1.56 -8.53 -31.79
C TYR A 74 0.63 -8.69 -33.00
N VAL A 75 1.17 -9.33 -34.04
CA VAL A 75 0.40 -9.74 -35.22
C VAL A 75 0.52 -11.26 -35.30
N ASN A 76 -0.60 -11.97 -35.32
CA ASN A 76 -0.56 -13.43 -35.43
C ASN A 76 0.19 -13.82 -36.72
N PRO A 77 1.32 -14.57 -36.60
CA PRO A 77 2.12 -14.99 -37.75
C PRO A 77 1.32 -15.77 -38.81
N GLU A 78 0.24 -16.45 -38.41
CA GLU A 78 -0.62 -17.21 -39.34
C GLU A 78 -1.36 -16.33 -40.34
N PHE A 79 -1.63 -15.07 -39.99
CA PHE A 79 -2.25 -14.10 -40.89
C PHE A 79 -1.22 -13.21 -41.61
N SER A 80 0.07 -13.48 -41.42
CA SER A 80 1.14 -12.71 -42.04
C SER A 80 1.47 -13.27 -43.43
N PRO A 81 1.60 -12.41 -44.47
CA PRO A 81 1.96 -12.88 -45.80
C PRO A 81 3.34 -13.57 -45.79
N ILE A 82 3.41 -14.77 -46.38
CA ILE A 82 4.66 -15.53 -46.54
C ILE A 82 5.59 -14.73 -47.45
N THR A 83 6.70 -14.23 -46.90
CA THR A 83 7.72 -13.52 -47.67
C THR A 83 8.94 -14.42 -47.90
N GLN A 84 9.44 -14.44 -49.14
CA GLN A 84 10.61 -15.24 -49.50
C GLN A 84 11.87 -14.65 -48.85
N GLN A 85 12.64 -15.50 -48.15
CA GLN A 85 13.82 -15.11 -47.38
C GLN A 85 14.86 -14.43 -48.30
N GLY A 86 15.26 -13.19 -47.98
CA GLY A 86 16.22 -12.39 -48.75
C GLY A 86 15.63 -11.30 -49.66
N LEU A 87 14.30 -11.25 -49.86
CA LEU A 87 13.61 -10.22 -50.66
C LEU A 87 12.89 -9.14 -49.82
N ALA A 88 12.67 -9.38 -48.53
CA ALA A 88 12.06 -8.41 -47.62
C ALA A 88 13.10 -7.43 -47.04
N PRO A 89 12.80 -6.13 -46.91
CA PRO A 89 13.68 -5.20 -46.20
C PRO A 89 13.79 -5.58 -44.71
N SER A 90 15.01 -5.58 -44.18
CA SER A 90 15.25 -5.66 -42.74
C SER A 90 14.94 -4.29 -42.13
N CYS A 91 13.84 -4.20 -41.40
CA CYS A 91 13.34 -2.94 -40.82
C CYS A 91 13.54 -2.95 -39.31
N TYR A 92 14.18 -1.89 -38.81
CA TYR A 92 14.33 -1.62 -37.39
C TYR A 92 13.43 -0.45 -37.02
N ALA A 93 12.79 -0.54 -35.85
CA ALA A 93 12.01 0.55 -35.28
C ALA A 93 12.73 1.03 -34.01
N ASN A 94 12.90 2.34 -33.90
CA ASN A 94 13.48 2.98 -32.72
C ASN A 94 12.42 3.91 -32.13
N VAL A 95 12.35 3.96 -30.80
CA VAL A 95 11.49 4.90 -30.08
C VAL A 95 12.39 5.83 -29.28
N GLU A 96 12.24 7.13 -29.51
CA GLU A 96 12.90 8.16 -28.73
C GLU A 96 11.89 8.74 -27.73
N ALA A 97 12.31 8.91 -26.48
CA ALA A 97 11.49 9.46 -25.42
C ALA A 97 12.11 10.75 -24.89
N GLN A 98 11.28 11.78 -24.72
CA GLN A 98 11.67 13.07 -24.13
C GLN A 98 10.74 13.40 -22.96
N LEU A 99 11.32 13.94 -21.88
CA LEU A 99 10.61 14.28 -20.65
C LEU A 99 10.61 15.79 -20.43
N TYR A 100 9.40 16.37 -20.33
CA TYR A 100 9.19 17.76 -19.95
C TYR A 100 8.56 17.81 -18.57
N VAL A 101 9.12 18.62 -17.66
CA VAL A 101 8.66 18.70 -16.27
C VAL A 101 8.39 20.15 -15.89
N GLU A 102 7.16 20.43 -15.47
CA GLU A 102 6.81 21.65 -14.77
C GLU A 102 6.91 21.42 -13.25
N LYS A 103 7.61 22.31 -12.54
CA LYS A 103 7.87 22.17 -11.10
C LYS A 103 7.19 23.28 -10.32
N ILE A 104 6.59 22.92 -9.21
CA ILE A 104 6.13 23.88 -8.21
C ILE A 104 7.34 24.45 -7.47
N SER A 105 7.41 25.78 -7.37
CA SER A 105 8.52 26.47 -6.73
C SER A 105 8.48 26.32 -5.19
N ASN A 106 9.51 25.72 -4.62
CA ASN A 106 9.90 25.72 -3.20
C ASN A 106 8.74 25.67 -2.18
N PRO A 107 8.11 24.49 -1.97
CA PRO A 107 7.13 24.34 -0.89
C PRO A 107 7.78 24.58 0.47
N LEU A 108 7.13 25.41 1.30
CA LEU A 108 7.60 25.71 2.66
C LEU A 108 7.42 24.50 3.58
N ILE A 109 8.31 24.31 4.55
CA ILE A 109 8.23 23.19 5.50
C ILE A 109 7.25 23.56 6.62
N PHE A 110 6.23 22.71 6.81
CA PHE A 110 5.28 22.83 7.90
C PHE A 110 5.67 21.90 9.06
N THR A 111 6.16 22.51 10.12
CA THR A 111 6.57 21.83 11.36
C THR A 111 5.43 21.80 12.37
N GLU A 112 5.40 20.75 13.17
CA GLU A 112 4.42 20.55 14.24
C GLU A 112 4.46 21.66 15.30
N ASN A 113 3.30 21.95 15.90
CA ASN A 113 3.08 22.89 17.01
C ASN A 113 3.50 24.36 16.79
N ASN A 114 4.04 24.70 15.62
CA ASN A 114 4.29 26.08 15.22
C ASN A 114 3.06 26.64 14.51
N LEU A 115 2.58 27.79 14.98
CA LEU A 115 1.59 28.56 14.26
C LEU A 115 2.22 29.09 12.98
N MET A 116 1.69 28.65 11.85
CA MET A 116 2.14 29.09 10.54
C MET A 116 1.18 30.14 10.00
N GLU A 117 1.69 31.35 9.78
CA GLU A 117 0.96 32.40 9.09
C GLU A 117 1.11 32.24 7.57
N VAL A 118 -0.03 32.25 6.87
CA VAL A 118 -0.10 32.12 5.42
C VAL A 118 -0.81 33.33 4.84
N ILE A 119 -0.11 33.98 3.91
CA ILE A 119 -0.58 35.17 3.19
C ILE A 119 -0.67 34.82 1.70
N CYS A 120 -1.88 34.86 1.14
CA CYS A 120 -2.14 34.47 -0.25
C CYS A 120 -3.01 35.51 -0.95
N THR A 121 -2.76 35.71 -2.24
CA THR A 121 -3.72 36.37 -3.13
C THR A 121 -4.82 35.39 -3.54
N ALA A 122 -6.02 35.89 -3.81
CA ALA A 122 -7.12 35.05 -4.26
C ALA A 122 -6.75 34.33 -5.58
N ASN A 123 -7.24 33.10 -5.75
CA ASN A 123 -7.00 32.24 -6.91
C ASN A 123 -5.52 31.92 -7.17
N THR A 124 -4.65 32.03 -6.14
CA THR A 124 -3.26 31.59 -6.21
C THR A 124 -2.97 30.53 -5.15
N SER A 125 -2.46 29.38 -5.59
CA SER A 125 -2.12 28.27 -4.70
C SER A 125 -0.78 28.52 -4.00
N ARG A 126 -0.73 28.22 -2.71
CA ARG A 126 0.51 28.07 -1.94
C ARG A 126 0.70 26.63 -1.55
N PHE A 127 1.93 26.15 -1.69
CA PHE A 127 2.29 24.77 -1.40
C PHE A 127 3.20 24.69 -0.17
N PHE A 128 2.89 23.72 0.69
CA PHE A 128 3.66 23.37 1.87
C PHE A 128 3.99 21.89 1.84
N LYS A 129 4.97 21.47 2.63
CA LYS A 129 5.25 20.05 2.86
C LYS A 129 5.57 19.77 4.32
N THR A 130 5.16 18.62 4.82
CA THR A 130 5.53 18.12 6.15
C THR A 130 5.99 16.68 6.05
N TYR A 131 6.93 16.28 6.90
CA TYR A 131 7.38 14.90 6.99
C TYR A 131 6.70 14.24 8.19
N ILE A 132 6.12 13.07 7.97
CA ILE A 132 5.47 12.29 9.02
C ILE A 132 6.32 11.05 9.32
N SER A 133 6.74 10.90 10.59
CA SER A 133 7.53 9.75 11.02
C SER A 133 6.67 8.48 11.15
N ASP A 134 7.34 7.35 11.41
CA ASP A 134 6.72 6.02 11.42
C ASP A 134 5.70 5.76 12.54
N ASP A 135 5.64 6.67 13.51
CA ASP A 135 4.85 6.54 14.73
C ASP A 135 3.45 7.11 14.59
N TYR A 136 3.22 7.94 13.56
CA TYR A 136 1.97 8.65 13.35
C TYR A 136 1.15 8.03 12.22
N ASP A 137 -0.14 7.84 12.47
CA ASP A 137 -1.09 7.21 11.55
C ASP A 137 -2.01 8.23 10.86
N HIS A 138 -2.27 9.36 11.51
CA HIS A 138 -3.00 10.47 10.93
C HIS A 138 -2.56 11.82 11.51
N ALA A 139 -2.96 12.89 10.83
CA ALA A 139 -2.67 14.26 11.21
C ALA A 139 -3.87 15.18 10.98
N LEU A 140 -3.90 16.27 11.73
CA LEU A 140 -4.95 17.28 11.72
C LEU A 140 -4.31 18.64 11.43
N ILE A 141 -4.88 19.38 10.47
CA ILE A 141 -4.59 20.79 10.27
C ILE A 141 -5.73 21.58 10.89
N GLN A 142 -5.45 22.32 11.95
CA GLN A 142 -6.37 23.22 12.63
C GLN A 142 -6.17 24.65 12.10
N VAL A 143 -7.27 25.28 11.71
CA VAL A 143 -7.37 26.67 11.27
C VAL A 143 -7.71 27.53 12.49
N GLU A 144 -6.76 28.35 12.93
CA GLU A 144 -6.89 29.18 14.14
C GLU A 144 -7.51 30.54 13.83
N THR A 145 -7.01 31.21 12.79
CA THR A 145 -7.54 32.49 12.32
C THR A 145 -7.81 32.44 10.83
N LEU A 146 -8.92 33.04 10.42
CA LEU A 146 -9.40 33.02 9.05
C LEU A 146 -9.99 34.40 8.73
N ASN A 147 -9.24 35.21 7.98
CA ASN A 147 -9.66 36.54 7.58
C ASN A 147 -9.94 36.54 6.07
N PHE A 148 -11.22 36.53 5.70
CA PHE A 148 -11.65 36.65 4.32
C PHE A 148 -11.73 38.12 3.90
N PRO A 149 -11.06 38.54 2.82
CA PRO A 149 -11.35 39.80 2.17
C PRO A 149 -12.73 39.75 1.49
N PRO A 150 -13.30 40.92 1.13
CA PRO A 150 -14.50 40.96 0.30
C PRO A 150 -14.29 40.19 -1.01
N ASN A 151 -15.33 39.51 -1.48
CA ASN A 151 -15.37 38.70 -2.71
C ASN A 151 -14.57 37.38 -2.67
N VAL A 152 -14.09 36.94 -1.50
CA VAL A 152 -13.51 35.60 -1.32
C VAL A 152 -14.53 34.71 -0.61
N ASP A 153 -14.89 33.60 -1.27
CA ASP A 153 -16.00 32.77 -0.84
C ASP A 153 -15.56 31.63 0.09
N SER A 154 -14.34 31.09 -0.13
CA SER A 154 -13.85 29.98 0.67
C SER A 154 -12.33 29.84 0.67
N LEU A 155 -11.82 29.14 1.68
CA LEU A 155 -10.46 28.64 1.75
C LEU A 155 -10.49 27.14 1.49
N LYS A 156 -9.82 26.69 0.43
CA LYS A 156 -9.65 25.28 0.08
C LYS A 156 -8.28 24.79 0.52
N ILE A 157 -8.26 23.67 1.23
CA ILE A 157 -7.04 22.95 1.59
C ILE A 157 -7.09 21.57 0.94
N ARG A 158 -6.03 21.19 0.25
CA ARG A 158 -5.82 19.84 -0.28
C ARG A 158 -4.53 19.24 0.25
N ILE A 159 -4.55 17.95 0.53
CA ILE A 159 -3.38 17.19 0.98
C ILE A 159 -3.19 15.98 0.08
N GLU A 160 -1.94 15.71 -0.30
CA GLU A 160 -1.52 14.54 -1.05
C GLU A 160 -0.17 14.01 -0.52
N ILE A 161 0.11 12.74 -0.76
CA ILE A 161 1.29 12.03 -0.25
C ILE A 161 2.34 11.86 -1.36
N ASP A 162 3.59 12.18 -1.04
CA ASP A 162 4.80 12.11 -1.86
C ASP A 162 4.81 12.92 -3.17
N LYS A 163 3.68 13.51 -3.53
CA LYS A 163 3.51 14.35 -4.73
C LYS A 163 2.62 15.55 -4.42
N PRO A 164 2.72 16.65 -5.19
CA PRO A 164 1.87 17.81 -4.97
C PRO A 164 0.39 17.51 -5.24
N PRO A 165 -0.54 18.02 -4.42
CA PRO A 165 -1.95 17.83 -4.67
C PRO A 165 -2.40 18.55 -5.95
N SER A 166 -3.44 18.00 -6.59
CA SER A 166 -4.13 18.62 -7.73
C SER A 166 -5.63 18.36 -7.66
N GLN A 167 -6.38 18.82 -8.65
CA GLN A 167 -7.83 18.58 -8.72
C GLN A 167 -8.19 17.09 -8.78
N ASN A 168 -7.32 16.24 -9.32
CA ASN A 168 -7.56 14.80 -9.49
C ASN A 168 -6.68 13.94 -8.59
N ALA A 169 -5.78 14.55 -7.80
CA ALA A 169 -4.86 13.83 -6.92
C ALA A 169 -4.86 14.50 -5.54
N PHE A 170 -5.64 13.93 -4.63
CA PHE A 170 -5.67 14.33 -3.23
C PHE A 170 -6.14 13.16 -2.35
N VAL A 171 -5.59 13.07 -1.14
CA VAL A 171 -6.05 12.16 -0.08
C VAL A 171 -7.10 12.83 0.81
N ALA A 172 -7.03 14.16 0.95
CA ALA A 172 -8.02 14.94 1.67
C ALA A 172 -8.21 16.31 1.03
N GLU A 173 -9.47 16.76 0.93
CA GLU A 173 -9.86 18.11 0.51
C GLU A 173 -10.92 18.63 1.49
N LYS A 174 -10.79 19.88 1.95
CA LYS A 174 -11.86 20.57 2.68
C LYS A 174 -11.91 22.05 2.28
N ARG A 175 -13.12 22.58 2.20
CA ARG A 175 -13.40 24.02 2.02
C ARG A 175 -13.91 24.59 3.33
N PHE A 176 -13.30 25.69 3.76
CA PHE A 176 -13.70 26.47 4.92
C PHE A 176 -14.40 27.73 4.44
N TYR A 177 -15.55 28.03 5.03
CA TYR A 177 -16.37 29.20 4.71
C TYR A 177 -16.39 30.17 5.90
N SER A 178 -16.70 31.45 5.67
CA SER A 178 -16.79 32.44 6.74
C SER A 178 -17.84 32.09 7.80
N ASN A 179 -18.88 31.35 7.41
CA ASN A 179 -20.05 31.06 8.24
C ASN A 179 -20.04 29.62 8.80
N SER A 180 -19.02 28.81 8.50
CA SER A 180 -18.93 27.44 8.98
C SER A 180 -18.23 27.35 10.34
N SER A 181 -18.73 26.48 11.22
CA SER A 181 -18.07 26.14 12.50
C SER A 181 -16.87 25.21 12.33
N ASP A 182 -16.65 24.69 11.12
CA ASP A 182 -15.52 23.84 10.79
C ASP A 182 -14.19 24.57 10.95
N LYS A 183 -13.29 24.00 11.76
CA LYS A 183 -11.97 24.59 12.04
C LYS A 183 -10.82 23.65 11.71
N SER A 184 -11.07 22.46 11.19
CA SER A 184 -9.98 21.51 10.93
C SER A 184 -10.26 20.55 9.78
N ILE A 185 -9.17 20.00 9.25
CA ILE A 185 -9.16 18.91 8.28
C ILE A 185 -8.22 17.81 8.78
N THR A 186 -8.73 16.59 8.88
CA THR A 186 -7.96 15.38 9.22
C THR A 186 -7.58 14.65 7.95
N PHE A 187 -6.36 14.12 7.89
CA PHE A 187 -5.90 13.26 6.82
C PHE A 187 -5.03 12.13 7.38
N TRP A 188 -5.08 10.98 6.70
CA TRP A 188 -4.33 9.79 7.09
C TRP A 188 -2.96 9.80 6.46
N THR A 189 -1.96 9.30 7.19
CA THR A 189 -0.56 9.41 6.81
C THR A 189 0.01 8.07 6.38
N ILE A 190 1.00 8.12 5.48
CA ILE A 190 1.87 6.97 5.22
C ILE A 190 3.12 7.17 6.09
N PRO A 191 3.44 6.23 6.99
CA PRO A 191 4.66 6.23 7.79
C PRO A 191 5.92 6.51 6.95
N GLY A 192 6.74 7.49 7.34
CA GLY A 192 8.02 7.77 6.70
C GLY A 192 7.95 8.49 5.35
N SER A 193 6.83 9.15 5.04
CA SER A 193 6.59 9.85 3.76
C SER A 193 6.46 11.36 3.92
N TRP A 194 6.54 12.08 2.80
CA TRP A 194 6.28 13.52 2.74
C TRP A 194 4.83 13.78 2.36
N HIS A 195 4.15 14.68 3.08
CA HIS A 195 2.80 15.13 2.77
C HIS A 195 2.86 16.55 2.21
N PHE A 196 2.32 16.75 1.01
CA PHE A 196 2.22 18.03 0.34
C PHE A 196 0.84 18.63 0.54
N ILE A 197 0.80 19.92 0.87
CA ILE A 197 -0.43 20.63 1.21
C ILE A 197 -0.56 21.82 0.26
N GLU A 198 -1.69 21.92 -0.44
CA GLU A 198 -2.10 23.09 -1.21
C GLU A 198 -3.11 23.90 -0.40
N ILE A 199 -2.89 25.21 -0.36
CA ILE A 199 -3.79 26.18 0.24
C ILE A 199 -4.18 27.19 -0.83
N LEU A 200 -5.48 27.33 -1.06
CA LEU A 200 -6.04 28.20 -2.09
C LEU A 200 -7.25 28.96 -1.54
N PHE A 201 -7.23 30.29 -1.63
CA PHE A 201 -8.42 31.11 -1.43
C PHE A 201 -9.17 31.22 -2.76
N GLU A 202 -10.42 30.76 -2.80
CA GLU A 202 -11.27 30.75 -4.00
C GLU A 202 -12.13 32.03 -4.04
N SER A 203 -12.08 32.74 -5.17
CA SER A 203 -12.86 33.95 -5.43
C SER A 203 -13.45 33.91 -6.85
N ASN A 204 -14.67 34.44 -6.99
CA ASN A 204 -15.32 34.59 -8.30
C ASN A 204 -14.70 35.70 -9.17
N GLU A 205 -13.90 36.59 -8.58
CA GLU A 205 -13.18 37.64 -9.31
C GLU A 205 -11.76 37.16 -9.68
N GLU A 206 -11.28 37.50 -10.88
CA GLU A 206 -10.05 36.92 -11.43
C GLU A 206 -8.82 37.17 -10.54
N LYS A 207 -8.71 38.34 -9.85
CA LYS A 207 -7.65 38.63 -8.87
C LYS A 207 -8.08 39.70 -7.86
N SER A 208 -8.25 39.34 -6.59
CA SER A 208 -8.26 40.31 -5.49
C SER A 208 -6.83 40.76 -5.17
N THR A 209 -6.60 42.08 -5.13
CA THR A 209 -5.30 42.67 -4.74
C THR A 209 -5.06 42.63 -3.23
N ILE A 210 -6.11 42.36 -2.44
CA ILE A 210 -6.03 42.31 -0.98
C ILE A 210 -5.59 40.90 -0.57
N PRO A 211 -4.46 40.75 0.13
CA PRO A 211 -4.02 39.43 0.56
C PRO A 211 -4.95 38.88 1.66
N SER A 212 -5.35 37.61 1.50
CA SER A 212 -6.03 36.85 2.54
C SER A 212 -5.00 36.33 3.54
N LYS A 213 -5.34 36.36 4.84
CA LYS A 213 -4.47 35.90 5.93
C LYS A 213 -5.16 34.81 6.72
N THR A 214 -4.41 33.75 7.01
CA THR A 214 -4.87 32.64 7.85
C THR A 214 -3.70 32.04 8.60
N THR A 215 -3.99 31.46 9.77
CA THR A 215 -2.98 30.77 10.58
C THR A 215 -3.38 29.34 10.83
N PHE A 216 -2.42 28.42 10.67
CA PHE A 216 -2.64 26.99 10.83
C PHE A 216 -1.75 26.40 11.92
N LYS A 217 -2.24 25.34 12.56
CA LYS A 217 -1.50 24.46 13.47
C LYS A 217 -1.60 23.02 12.97
N LEU A 218 -0.46 22.34 12.83
CA LEU A 218 -0.41 20.91 12.53
C LEU A 218 -0.33 20.14 13.84
N LYS A 219 -1.26 19.20 14.03
CA LYS A 219 -1.22 18.17 15.09
C LYS A 219 -1.08 16.80 14.45
N ARG A 220 -0.37 15.89 15.13
CA ARG A 220 -0.14 14.52 14.65
C ARG A 220 -0.56 13.54 15.73
N PHE A 221 -1.10 12.41 15.31
CA PHE A 221 -1.66 11.42 16.21
C PHE A 221 -0.96 10.10 15.96
N SER A 222 -0.69 9.40 17.06
CA SER A 222 0.02 8.14 17.06
C SER A 222 -0.85 7.10 17.72
N ASN A 223 -0.97 5.95 17.07
CA ASN A 223 -1.65 4.78 17.62
C ASN A 223 -0.72 3.82 18.36
N LEU A 224 0.49 4.28 18.76
CA LEU A 224 1.39 3.48 19.58
C LEU A 224 0.77 3.21 20.96
N ILE A 225 0.73 1.94 21.36
CA ILE A 225 0.24 1.54 22.69
C ILE A 225 1.44 1.49 23.64
N GLN A 226 1.58 2.52 24.49
CA GLN A 226 2.74 2.67 25.39
C GLN A 226 2.77 1.67 26.56
N ASN A 227 1.61 1.17 27.01
CA ASN A 227 1.48 0.18 28.10
C ASN A 227 0.77 -1.08 27.61
N PRO A 228 1.50 -2.06 27.03
CA PRO A 228 0.91 -3.30 26.53
C PRO A 228 0.36 -4.20 27.64
N ASP A 229 0.68 -3.93 28.92
CA ASP A 229 0.25 -4.71 30.10
C ASP A 229 -1.27 -4.93 30.22
N LYS A 230 -2.10 -4.10 29.59
CA LYS A 230 -3.56 -4.31 29.54
C LYS A 230 -4.03 -5.38 28.55
N TYR A 231 -3.17 -5.80 27.64
CA TYR A 231 -3.46 -6.75 26.55
C TYR A 231 -2.48 -7.94 26.52
N GLU A 232 -1.56 -8.06 27.48
CA GLU A 232 -0.59 -9.16 27.52
C GLU A 232 -0.59 -9.90 28.86
N PHE A 233 -1.16 -11.11 28.85
CA PHE A 233 -0.67 -12.23 29.66
C PHE A 233 -0.67 -13.50 28.79
N LEU A 234 0.41 -13.71 28.04
CA LEU A 234 0.82 -15.06 27.64
C LEU A 234 2.14 -15.35 28.36
N SER A 235 2.06 -16.03 29.50
CA SER A 235 3.21 -16.55 30.20
C SER A 235 3.78 -17.76 29.46
N SER A 236 5.11 -17.83 29.41
CA SER A 236 5.94 -18.93 28.90
C SER A 236 6.14 -19.05 27.40
N GLU A 237 6.98 -18.19 26.83
CA GLU A 237 7.99 -18.52 25.81
C GLU A 237 8.95 -17.33 25.70
N ILE A 238 10.19 -17.53 25.24
CA ILE A 238 11.20 -16.47 25.16
C ILE A 238 10.72 -15.42 24.14
N PHE A 239 10.12 -14.33 24.64
CA PHE A 239 9.64 -13.23 23.81
C PHE A 239 10.84 -12.45 23.26
N PHE A 240 11.10 -12.59 21.96
CA PHE A 240 11.91 -11.59 21.27
C PHE A 240 11.04 -10.34 21.10
N ASN A 241 11.31 -9.32 21.93
CA ASN A 241 10.55 -8.08 22.04
C ASN A 241 10.82 -7.12 20.87
N ASN A 242 10.71 -7.60 19.63
CA ASN A 242 10.96 -6.80 18.42
C ASN A 242 9.65 -6.34 17.75
N SER A 243 8.49 -6.67 18.33
CA SER A 243 7.19 -6.20 17.83
C SER A 243 6.76 -4.93 18.53
N VAL A 244 6.22 -3.98 17.77
CA VAL A 244 5.56 -2.80 18.31
C VAL A 244 4.06 -3.00 18.28
N THR A 245 3.40 -2.83 19.42
CA THR A 245 1.94 -2.91 19.50
C THR A 245 1.32 -1.57 19.15
N LYS A 246 0.39 -1.59 18.20
CA LYS A 246 -0.30 -0.41 17.68
C LYS A 246 -1.81 -0.67 17.61
N LEU A 247 -2.59 0.40 17.54
CA LEU A 247 -4.03 0.31 17.27
C LEU A 247 -4.29 0.60 15.79
N TYR A 248 -5.02 -0.29 15.12
CA TYR A 248 -5.60 0.02 13.82
C TYR A 248 -6.93 0.74 14.05
N SER A 249 -7.17 1.80 13.29
CA SER A 249 -8.44 2.52 13.31
C SER A 249 -8.71 3.07 11.92
N ASN A 250 -9.95 2.95 11.46
CA ASN A 250 -10.41 3.59 10.25
C ASN A 250 -11.52 4.62 10.54
N ARG A 251 -11.47 5.29 11.71
CA ARG A 251 -12.56 6.15 12.20
C ARG A 251 -13.91 5.41 12.19
N SER A 252 -13.87 4.13 12.51
CA SER A 252 -15.03 3.25 12.63
C SER A 252 -14.91 2.43 13.90
N MET A 253 -15.97 2.38 14.70
CA MET A 253 -15.91 1.77 16.04
C MET A 253 -15.65 0.25 15.97
N ASP A 254 -16.10 -0.39 14.90
CA ASP A 254 -15.84 -1.81 14.60
C ASP A 254 -14.42 -2.10 14.09
N THR A 255 -13.63 -1.08 13.74
CA THR A 255 -12.27 -1.23 13.19
C THR A 255 -11.16 -0.96 14.19
N LEU A 256 -11.50 -0.77 15.47
CA LEU A 256 -10.55 -0.54 16.56
C LEU A 256 -9.90 -1.85 17.03
N ILE A 257 -8.85 -2.26 16.32
CA ILE A 257 -8.24 -3.58 16.52
C ILE A 257 -6.75 -3.42 16.82
N PRO A 258 -6.23 -3.96 17.94
CA PRO A 258 -4.81 -3.94 18.22
C PRO A 258 -4.06 -4.85 17.25
N TYR A 259 -2.82 -4.49 16.95
CA TYR A 259 -1.94 -5.30 16.12
C TYR A 259 -0.50 -5.26 16.57
N LYS A 260 0.20 -6.35 16.28
CA LYS A 260 1.65 -6.46 16.47
C LYS A 260 2.35 -6.23 15.15
N GLN A 261 3.15 -5.17 15.08
CA GLN A 261 3.96 -4.86 13.91
C GLN A 261 5.38 -5.38 14.09
N TYR A 262 5.84 -6.16 13.13
CA TYR A 262 7.19 -6.67 13.02
C TYR A 262 7.89 -5.98 11.86
N ALA A 263 8.98 -5.26 12.12
CA ALA A 263 9.81 -4.71 11.06
C ALA A 263 10.80 -5.78 10.59
N LEU A 264 10.78 -6.10 9.30
CA LEU A 264 11.71 -7.04 8.69
C LEU A 264 12.91 -6.32 8.11
N VAL A 265 14.05 -6.96 8.19
CA VAL A 265 15.31 -6.52 7.61
C VAL A 265 15.60 -7.37 6.38
N ARG A 266 16.14 -6.72 5.36
CA ARG A 266 16.55 -7.38 4.12
C ARG A 266 17.85 -8.17 4.36
N ASP A 267 17.79 -9.47 4.12
CA ASP A 267 18.93 -10.36 3.97
C ASP A 267 19.22 -10.59 2.48
N ALA A 268 20.44 -10.29 2.07
CA ALA A 268 20.81 -10.19 0.67
C ALA A 268 21.79 -11.30 0.30
N LEU A 269 21.46 -12.09 -0.72
CA LEU A 269 22.43 -13.00 -1.33
C LEU A 269 23.21 -12.28 -2.43
N SER A 270 24.34 -12.84 -2.84
CA SER A 270 25.22 -12.26 -3.87
C SER A 270 24.60 -12.24 -5.28
N GLU A 271 23.48 -12.93 -5.51
CA GLU A 271 22.82 -13.05 -6.80
C GLU A 271 21.79 -11.92 -7.02
N THR A 272 21.72 -11.38 -8.24
CA THR A 272 20.76 -10.32 -8.62
C THR A 272 19.32 -10.76 -8.41
N PHE A 273 18.48 -9.87 -7.88
CA PHE A 273 17.08 -10.13 -7.49
C PHE A 273 16.88 -11.26 -6.47
N THR A 274 17.93 -11.73 -5.81
CA THR A 274 17.84 -12.82 -4.83
C THR A 274 18.08 -12.29 -3.43
N PHE A 275 16.99 -12.07 -2.70
CA PHE A 275 17.00 -11.53 -1.34
C PHE A 275 15.79 -12.03 -0.56
N SER A 276 15.87 -12.02 0.76
CA SER A 276 14.78 -12.39 1.66
C SER A 276 14.58 -11.33 2.73
N PHE A 277 13.39 -11.28 3.33
CA PHE A 277 13.10 -10.44 4.47
C PHE A 277 12.92 -11.29 5.72
N VAL A 278 13.71 -11.00 6.74
CA VAL A 278 13.82 -11.77 7.97
C VAL A 278 13.69 -10.84 9.17
N LEU A 279 13.36 -11.38 10.34
CA LEU A 279 13.42 -10.58 11.57
C LEU A 279 14.88 -10.29 11.92
N ASP A 280 15.17 -9.11 12.46
CA ASP A 280 16.53 -8.76 12.90
C ASP A 280 17.14 -9.79 13.86
N SER A 281 16.31 -10.38 14.73
CA SER A 281 16.72 -11.45 15.63
C SER A 281 17.07 -12.76 14.90
N GLU A 282 16.45 -13.07 13.75
CA GLU A 282 16.81 -14.25 12.96
C GLU A 282 18.23 -14.15 12.43
N LEU A 283 18.69 -12.95 12.05
CA LEU A 283 20.08 -12.70 11.64
C LEU A 283 21.07 -12.95 12.78
N GLN A 284 20.71 -12.59 14.01
CA GLN A 284 21.58 -12.74 15.18
C GLN A 284 21.70 -14.19 15.63
N TYR A 285 20.60 -14.96 15.59
CA TYR A 285 20.54 -16.33 16.10
C TYR A 285 20.60 -17.41 15.01
N ASN A 286 20.55 -17.03 13.73
CA ASN A 286 20.53 -17.93 12.58
C ASN A 286 19.48 -19.04 12.69
N THR A 287 18.29 -18.67 13.16
CA THR A 287 17.15 -19.58 13.37
C THR A 287 15.87 -18.90 12.91
N ILE A 288 14.99 -19.66 12.25
CA ILE A 288 13.68 -19.16 11.83
C ILE A 288 12.81 -18.94 13.07
N LEU A 289 12.26 -17.74 13.21
CA LEU A 289 11.40 -17.36 14.32
C LEU A 289 9.94 -17.32 13.86
N PRO A 290 9.07 -18.14 14.46
CA PRO A 290 7.66 -18.12 14.12
C PRO A 290 6.98 -16.87 14.70
N VAL A 291 5.95 -16.39 14.01
CA VAL A 291 5.08 -15.34 14.52
C VAL A 291 3.95 -15.99 15.32
N ASN A 292 3.93 -15.74 16.62
CA ASN A 292 2.88 -16.21 17.53
C ASN A 292 1.66 -15.30 17.44
N MET A 293 0.48 -15.91 17.39
CA MET A 293 -0.78 -15.23 17.13
C MET A 293 -1.87 -15.69 18.10
N THR A 294 -2.79 -14.77 18.39
CA THR A 294 -4.07 -15.01 19.05
C THR A 294 -5.18 -14.42 18.16
N ASP A 295 -6.43 -14.60 18.56
CA ASP A 295 -7.59 -13.97 17.92
C ASP A 295 -7.86 -12.54 18.37
N GLU A 296 -7.21 -12.05 19.42
CA GLU A 296 -7.39 -10.69 19.95
C GLU A 296 -6.71 -9.60 19.11
N HIS A 297 -5.65 -9.95 18.38
CA HIS A 297 -4.90 -9.03 17.54
C HIS A 297 -4.65 -9.62 16.16
N PHE A 298 -4.31 -8.76 15.21
CA PHE A 298 -3.67 -9.20 13.98
C PHE A 298 -2.17 -8.90 14.03
N SER A 299 -1.42 -9.54 13.14
CA SER A 299 0.02 -9.32 12.99
C SER A 299 0.31 -8.67 11.65
N SER A 300 1.35 -7.84 11.61
CA SER A 300 1.77 -7.10 10.42
C SER A 300 3.28 -7.24 10.25
N LEU A 301 3.73 -7.76 9.11
CA LEU A 301 5.13 -7.75 8.70
C LEU A 301 5.34 -6.55 7.78
N LYS A 302 6.17 -5.59 8.22
CA LYS A 302 6.55 -4.39 7.47
C LYS A 302 7.91 -4.61 6.83
N PHE A 303 8.02 -4.49 5.51
CA PHE A 303 9.28 -4.61 4.77
C PHE A 303 9.35 -3.59 3.62
N ASP A 304 10.55 -3.28 3.16
CA ASP A 304 10.83 -2.24 2.17
C ASP A 304 11.51 -2.85 0.94
N ILE A 305 10.93 -2.65 -0.24
CA ILE A 305 11.54 -3.03 -1.52
C ILE A 305 12.22 -1.80 -2.09
N ARG A 306 13.56 -1.86 -2.21
CA ARG A 306 14.41 -0.70 -2.55
C ARG A 306 14.78 -0.72 -4.03
N ASP A 307 15.12 0.44 -4.57
CA ASP A 307 15.80 0.66 -5.86
C ASP A 307 15.21 -0.05 -7.11
N SER A 308 15.57 0.45 -8.31
CA SER A 308 15.16 -0.19 -9.57
C SER A 308 15.85 -1.53 -9.85
N THR A 309 16.88 -1.87 -9.07
CA THR A 309 17.65 -3.12 -9.20
C THR A 309 17.05 -4.29 -8.43
N GLU A 310 15.95 -4.10 -7.69
CA GLU A 310 15.26 -5.17 -6.95
C GLU A 310 13.91 -5.54 -7.58
N THR A 311 13.34 -4.63 -8.37
CA THR A 311 12.02 -4.79 -9.00
C THR A 311 12.04 -5.60 -10.29
N GLY A 312 13.21 -6.09 -10.70
CA GLY A 312 13.37 -6.90 -11.91
C GLY A 312 13.09 -8.39 -11.73
N GLY A 313 12.81 -8.87 -10.50
CA GLY A 313 12.51 -10.27 -10.19
C GLY A 313 11.03 -10.54 -9.88
N THR A 314 10.76 -11.69 -9.24
CA THR A 314 9.45 -12.06 -8.72
C THR A 314 9.52 -12.19 -7.20
N LEU A 315 8.71 -11.39 -6.49
CA LEU A 315 8.54 -11.51 -5.05
C LEU A 315 7.58 -12.67 -4.76
N GLN A 316 7.99 -13.51 -3.84
CA GLN A 316 7.22 -14.64 -3.33
C GLN A 316 6.93 -14.41 -1.86
N PHE A 317 5.66 -14.59 -1.48
CA PHE A 317 5.23 -14.63 -0.10
C PHE A 317 4.59 -15.99 0.17
N ILE A 318 5.21 -16.77 1.06
CA ILE A 318 4.73 -18.07 1.51
C ILE A 318 4.39 -17.96 2.99
N MET A 319 3.28 -18.55 3.39
CA MET A 319 2.94 -18.74 4.79
C MET A 319 2.49 -20.18 5.06
N ALA A 320 2.82 -20.70 6.23
CA ALA A 320 2.41 -22.02 6.68
C ALA A 320 2.23 -22.04 8.21
N PHE A 321 1.40 -22.96 8.71
CA PHE A 321 1.32 -23.20 10.15
C PHE A 321 2.63 -23.80 10.66
N LYS A 322 3.11 -23.30 11.80
CA LYS A 322 4.16 -23.97 12.56
C LYS A 322 3.58 -25.30 13.10
N PRO A 323 4.24 -26.45 12.89
CA PRO A 323 3.75 -27.71 13.43
C PRO A 323 3.60 -27.68 14.95
N ARG A 324 2.45 -28.10 15.49
CA ARG A 324 2.23 -28.21 16.94
C ARG A 324 2.97 -29.42 17.48
N LEU A 325 3.76 -29.21 18.53
CA LEU A 325 4.53 -30.25 19.19
C LEU A 325 3.95 -30.54 20.56
N LYS A 326 3.65 -31.82 20.83
CA LYS A 326 3.32 -32.29 22.16
C LYS A 326 4.43 -33.18 22.68
N ARG A 327 4.97 -32.81 23.85
CA ARG A 327 5.95 -33.60 24.58
C ARG A 327 5.22 -34.43 25.63
N LYS A 328 5.32 -35.75 25.51
CA LYS A 328 4.93 -36.68 26.57
C LYS A 328 6.17 -37.53 26.90
N ASP A 329 6.73 -37.32 28.08
CA ASP A 329 8.01 -37.89 28.52
C ASP A 329 9.16 -37.59 27.54
N LYS A 330 9.73 -38.62 26.88
CA LYS A 330 10.78 -38.50 25.86
C LYS A 330 10.25 -38.53 24.41
N LEU A 331 8.94 -38.68 24.22
CA LEU A 331 8.33 -38.77 22.90
C LEU A 331 7.81 -37.38 22.46
N VAL A 332 8.21 -36.95 21.28
CA VAL A 332 7.70 -35.74 20.61
C VAL A 332 6.73 -36.19 19.52
N THR A 333 5.47 -35.77 19.62
CA THR A 333 4.45 -36.05 18.60
C THR A 333 3.97 -34.77 17.95
N PHE A 334 3.75 -34.81 16.63
CA PHE A 334 3.13 -33.72 15.88
C PHE A 334 1.61 -33.79 16.02
N GLU A 335 0.99 -32.66 16.33
CA GLU A 335 -0.46 -32.48 16.32
C GLU A 335 -0.86 -31.61 15.13
N SER A 336 -1.98 -31.93 14.50
CA SER A 336 -2.57 -31.09 13.44
C SER A 336 -3.16 -29.81 14.06
N GLU A 337 -3.14 -28.71 13.31
CA GLU A 337 -3.88 -27.51 13.70
C GLU A 337 -5.39 -27.79 13.84
N PRO A 338 -6.07 -27.19 14.82
CA PRO A 338 -7.52 -27.30 14.97
C PRO A 338 -8.24 -26.92 13.67
N LYS A 339 -9.25 -27.69 13.29
CA LYS A 339 -10.04 -27.44 12.07
C LYS A 339 -10.75 -26.10 12.04
N THR A 340 -10.95 -25.51 13.21
CA THR A 340 -11.63 -24.22 13.38
C THR A 340 -10.69 -23.03 13.23
N ASN A 341 -9.37 -23.25 13.25
CA ASN A 341 -8.37 -22.21 13.05
C ASN A 341 -8.24 -21.91 11.56
N ILE A 342 -8.53 -20.67 11.21
CA ILE A 342 -8.32 -20.13 9.87
C ILE A 342 -7.51 -18.85 10.02
N ILE A 343 -6.47 -18.71 9.19
CA ILE A 343 -5.71 -17.46 9.10
C ILE A 343 -6.03 -16.84 7.75
N VAL A 344 -6.47 -15.59 7.78
CA VAL A 344 -6.64 -14.76 6.58
C VAL A 344 -5.48 -13.78 6.54
N ALA A 345 -4.83 -13.66 5.38
CA ALA A 345 -3.70 -12.78 5.17
C ALA A 345 -3.89 -11.87 3.96
N CYS A 346 -3.32 -10.68 4.03
CA CYS A 346 -3.39 -9.65 3.03
C CYS A 346 -1.98 -9.13 2.75
N LEU A 347 -1.64 -9.01 1.48
CA LEU A 347 -0.36 -8.46 1.04
C LEU A 347 -0.62 -7.19 0.25
N SER A 348 -0.09 -6.06 0.70
CA SER A 348 -0.37 -4.76 0.10
C SER A 348 0.81 -3.80 0.16
N ARG A 349 0.87 -2.90 -0.82
CA ARG A 349 1.83 -1.80 -0.88
C ARG A 349 1.25 -0.53 -0.25
N ASP A 350 2.10 0.24 0.42
CA ASP A 350 1.91 1.56 1.04
C ASP A 350 0.89 1.65 2.18
N THR A 351 -0.12 0.78 2.19
CA THR A 351 -1.17 0.77 3.22
C THR A 351 -1.40 -0.63 3.75
N MET A 352 -1.60 -0.76 5.05
CA MET A 352 -2.04 -2.01 5.67
C MET A 352 -3.51 -2.29 5.33
N GLU A 353 -3.79 -3.54 4.96
CA GLU A 353 -5.14 -4.05 4.78
C GLU A 353 -5.56 -4.81 6.03
N LEU A 354 -6.81 -4.64 6.46
CA LEU A 354 -7.36 -5.39 7.59
C LEU A 354 -7.82 -6.76 7.10
N PRO A 355 -7.26 -7.88 7.62
CA PRO A 355 -7.77 -9.20 7.32
C PRO A 355 -9.10 -9.44 8.04
N VAL A 356 -10.10 -9.87 7.28
CA VAL A 356 -11.50 -9.95 7.70
C VAL A 356 -12.07 -11.32 7.35
N TRP A 357 -12.87 -11.89 8.26
CA TRP A 357 -13.57 -13.15 8.03
C TRP A 357 -14.63 -13.02 6.92
N PRO A 358 -14.85 -14.04 6.07
CA PRO A 358 -14.13 -15.34 6.06
C PRO A 358 -12.81 -15.33 5.29
N ASN A 359 -12.62 -14.41 4.35
CA ASN A 359 -11.48 -14.41 3.42
C ASN A 359 -11.35 -13.08 2.69
N LYS A 360 -11.36 -11.97 3.42
CA LYS A 360 -11.36 -10.64 2.83
C LYS A 360 -10.24 -9.76 3.37
N CYS A 361 -9.81 -8.84 2.54
CA CYS A 361 -8.86 -7.79 2.86
C CYS A 361 -9.56 -6.46 2.65
N VAL A 362 -9.69 -5.69 3.73
CA VAL A 362 -10.45 -4.44 3.75
C VAL A 362 -9.51 -3.26 3.95
N THR A 363 -9.70 -2.24 3.14
CA THR A 363 -9.14 -0.89 3.32
C THR A 363 -10.28 0.09 3.54
N ARG A 364 -9.98 1.38 3.75
CA ARG A 364 -11.01 2.42 3.83
C ARG A 364 -11.90 2.51 2.60
N ASN A 365 -11.32 2.32 1.42
CA ASN A 365 -11.97 2.64 0.14
C ASN A 365 -12.31 1.41 -0.70
N SER A 366 -11.78 0.24 -0.33
CA SER A 366 -11.91 -0.97 -1.13
C SER A 366 -11.90 -2.23 -0.27
N GLU A 367 -12.64 -3.23 -0.74
CA GLU A 367 -12.69 -4.57 -0.19
C GLU A 367 -12.35 -5.55 -1.31
N ARG A 368 -11.44 -6.50 -1.03
CA ARG A 368 -11.09 -7.57 -1.96
C ARG A 368 -11.04 -8.91 -1.26
N ILE A 369 -11.11 -9.98 -2.06
CA ILE A 369 -10.92 -11.34 -1.56
C ILE A 369 -9.44 -11.54 -1.25
N SER A 370 -9.15 -12.04 -0.06
CA SER A 370 -7.81 -12.45 0.36
C SER A 370 -7.31 -13.59 -0.51
N GLU A 371 -6.10 -13.44 -1.06
CA GLU A 371 -5.47 -14.49 -1.85
C GLU A 371 -4.70 -15.51 -1.00
N LEU A 372 -4.56 -15.23 0.31
CA LEU A 372 -3.78 -16.01 1.25
C LEU A 372 -4.66 -16.42 2.42
N VAL A 373 -5.11 -17.68 2.39
CA VAL A 373 -5.93 -18.25 3.47
C VAL A 373 -5.32 -19.59 3.88
N LEU A 374 -4.91 -19.69 5.15
CA LEU A 374 -4.50 -20.95 5.76
C LEU A 374 -5.65 -21.55 6.56
N ASN A 375 -5.84 -22.85 6.39
CA ASN A 375 -6.76 -23.66 7.20
C ASN A 375 -6.06 -24.98 7.57
N SER A 376 -6.64 -25.76 8.48
CA SER A 376 -6.04 -27.02 8.95
C SER A 376 -5.66 -28.05 7.88
N THR A 377 -6.23 -27.98 6.67
CA THR A 377 -5.92 -28.91 5.57
C THR A 377 -4.87 -28.38 4.60
N VAL A 378 -4.58 -27.08 4.65
CA VAL A 378 -3.64 -26.42 3.75
C VAL A 378 -2.26 -26.43 4.40
N GLU A 379 -1.29 -27.06 3.74
CA GLU A 379 0.10 -27.09 4.21
C GLU A 379 0.75 -25.70 4.12
N ASN A 380 0.56 -25.00 3.00
CA ASN A 380 1.03 -23.63 2.80
C ASN A 380 0.10 -22.83 1.87
N SER A 381 0.19 -21.51 1.96
CA SER A 381 -0.45 -20.58 1.03
C SER A 381 0.63 -19.67 0.44
N THR A 382 0.58 -19.46 -0.87
CA THR A 382 1.63 -18.73 -1.62
C THR A 382 1.00 -17.71 -2.54
N VAL A 383 1.60 -16.52 -2.62
CA VAL A 383 1.31 -15.53 -3.64
C VAL A 383 2.60 -15.08 -4.32
N LEU A 384 2.53 -14.86 -5.63
CA LEU A 384 3.63 -14.40 -6.46
C LEU A 384 3.31 -13.01 -7.03
N VAL A 385 4.21 -12.06 -6.77
CA VAL A 385 4.15 -10.68 -7.28
C VAL A 385 5.29 -10.49 -8.28
N PRO A 386 5.01 -10.62 -9.59
CA PRO A 386 6.01 -10.36 -10.61
C PRO A 386 6.34 -8.87 -10.66
N TYR A 387 7.63 -8.55 -10.77
CA TYR A 387 8.14 -7.19 -10.83
C TYR A 387 7.53 -6.29 -9.74
N PRO A 388 7.80 -6.59 -8.45
CA PRO A 388 7.17 -5.87 -7.34
C PRO A 388 7.53 -4.38 -7.40
N GLU A 389 6.56 -3.52 -7.11
CA GLU A 389 6.77 -2.07 -7.02
C GLU A 389 7.68 -1.70 -5.84
N VAL A 390 8.57 -0.73 -6.06
CA VAL A 390 9.36 -0.13 -4.97
C VAL A 390 8.48 0.51 -3.91
N GLY A 391 8.95 0.49 -2.67
CA GLY A 391 8.32 1.16 -1.53
C GLY A 391 8.00 0.22 -0.39
N MET A 392 7.14 0.69 0.51
CA MET A 392 6.80 -0.01 1.73
C MET A 392 5.71 -1.04 1.50
N TRP A 393 5.95 -2.27 1.93
CA TRP A 393 5.01 -3.37 1.85
C TRP A 393 4.59 -3.86 3.23
N TYR A 394 3.36 -4.33 3.29
CA TYR A 394 2.73 -4.87 4.48
C TYR A 394 2.13 -6.24 4.17
N ALA A 395 2.53 -7.25 4.92
CA ALA A 395 1.82 -8.52 4.99
C ALA A 395 1.09 -8.59 6.33
N THR A 396 -0.23 -8.40 6.32
CA THR A 396 -1.08 -8.46 7.51
C THR A 396 -1.81 -9.79 7.56
N PHE A 397 -1.97 -10.36 8.75
CA PHE A 397 -2.69 -11.62 8.90
C PHE A 397 -3.30 -11.75 10.29
N LYS A 398 -4.43 -12.42 10.35
CA LYS A 398 -5.23 -12.57 11.57
C LYS A 398 -5.72 -14.00 11.73
N LEU A 399 -5.67 -14.51 12.96
CA LEU A 399 -6.20 -15.80 13.34
C LEU A 399 -7.69 -15.67 13.70
N PHE A 400 -8.50 -16.57 13.15
CA PHE A 400 -9.91 -16.69 13.45
C PHE A 400 -10.20 -18.11 13.94
N CYS A 401 -10.80 -18.22 15.13
CA CYS A 401 -10.96 -19.48 15.84
C CYS A 401 -12.31 -20.16 15.63
N GLN A 402 -13.33 -19.40 15.24
CA GLN A 402 -14.72 -19.85 15.11
C GLN A 402 -15.41 -19.04 14.00
N ASN A 403 -16.63 -19.46 13.65
CA ASN A 403 -17.46 -18.67 12.74
C ASN A 403 -17.75 -17.29 13.34
N CYS A 404 -17.52 -16.26 12.54
CA CYS A 404 -17.83 -14.87 12.84
C CYS A 404 -19.35 -14.66 12.96
N ALA A 405 -19.81 -14.27 14.15
CA ALA A 405 -21.15 -13.70 14.30
C ALA A 405 -21.12 -12.24 13.82
N PRO A 406 -22.03 -11.80 12.93
CA PRO A 406 -21.96 -10.47 12.34
C PRO A 406 -22.14 -9.39 13.41
N CYS A 407 -21.24 -8.41 13.40
CA CYS A 407 -21.38 -7.20 14.20
C CYS A 407 -22.29 -6.19 13.49
N ASN A 408 -23.17 -5.55 14.25
CA ASN A 408 -24.08 -4.56 13.72
C ASN A 408 -24.00 -3.29 14.57
N CYS A 409 -23.18 -2.35 14.15
CA CYS A 409 -23.10 -1.02 14.73
C CYS A 409 -24.13 -0.10 14.07
N SER A 410 -24.96 0.57 14.89
CA SER A 410 -25.92 1.55 14.38
C SER A 410 -25.20 2.78 13.80
N GLU A 411 -25.76 3.39 12.75
CA GLU A 411 -25.21 4.61 12.15
C GLU A 411 -25.14 5.76 13.17
N ASN A 412 -26.11 5.84 14.10
CA ASN A 412 -26.10 6.84 15.17
C ASN A 412 -24.93 6.66 16.13
N CYS A 413 -24.65 5.41 16.53
CA CYS A 413 -23.49 5.08 17.34
C CYS A 413 -22.18 5.51 16.65
N GLN A 414 -22.07 5.23 15.35
CA GLN A 414 -20.90 5.59 14.56
C GLN A 414 -20.72 7.12 14.43
N ASN A 415 -21.81 7.87 14.27
CA ASN A 415 -21.77 9.34 14.24
C ASN A 415 -21.38 9.94 15.60
N ASN A 416 -21.89 9.39 16.70
CA ASN A 416 -21.51 9.79 18.06
C ASN A 416 -20.02 9.48 18.32
N PHE A 417 -19.53 8.33 17.85
CA PHE A 417 -18.12 7.97 17.93
C PHE A 417 -17.23 8.96 17.17
N ASN A 418 -17.57 9.27 15.92
CA ASN A 418 -16.83 10.24 15.12
C ASN A 418 -16.80 11.63 15.77
N THR A 419 -17.95 12.09 16.28
CA THR A 419 -18.05 13.39 16.97
C THR A 419 -17.19 13.44 18.23
N CYS A 420 -17.18 12.35 19.02
CA CYS A 420 -16.35 12.23 20.21
C CYS A 420 -14.85 12.29 19.88
N VAL A 421 -14.43 11.55 18.86
CA VAL A 421 -13.03 11.51 18.40
C VAL A 421 -12.60 12.87 17.87
N ASP A 422 -13.40 13.50 17.01
CA ASP A 422 -13.09 14.83 16.46
C ASP A 422 -12.98 15.90 17.55
N ALA A 423 -13.87 15.90 18.54
CA ALA A 423 -13.78 16.81 19.68
C ALA A 423 -12.51 16.56 20.51
N CYS A 424 -12.18 15.30 20.78
CA CYS A 424 -10.98 14.93 21.52
C CYS A 424 -9.69 15.33 20.80
N GLU A 425 -9.59 15.07 19.49
CA GLU A 425 -8.43 15.42 18.66
C GLU A 425 -8.27 16.94 18.50
N LEU A 426 -9.37 17.69 18.46
CA LEU A 426 -9.34 19.14 18.34
C LEU A 426 -8.88 19.82 19.64
N ASP A 427 -9.38 19.38 20.80
CA ASP A 427 -9.15 20.04 22.09
C ASP A 427 -7.85 19.63 22.78
N CYS A 428 -7.21 18.55 22.34
CA CYS A 428 -6.00 18.03 23.00
C CYS A 428 -4.72 18.82 22.64
N ASP A 429 -3.80 19.00 23.61
CA ASP A 429 -2.61 19.85 23.44
C ASP A 429 -1.25 19.12 23.39
N ILE A 430 -1.04 18.00 24.11
CA ILE A 430 0.31 17.40 24.26
C ILE A 430 0.37 15.88 23.96
N SER A 431 -0.70 15.10 24.19
CA SER A 431 -0.77 13.69 23.77
C SER A 431 -2.22 13.23 23.70
N CYS A 432 -2.66 12.81 22.51
CA CYS A 432 -4.05 12.41 22.22
C CYS A 432 -4.13 10.96 21.74
N GLN A 433 -3.18 10.12 22.17
CA GLN A 433 -3.01 8.74 21.69
C GLN A 433 -4.19 7.81 22.03
N ASP A 434 -5.08 8.23 22.93
CA ASP A 434 -6.19 7.43 23.44
C ASP A 434 -7.59 7.97 23.08
N CYS A 435 -7.73 8.93 22.16
CA CYS A 435 -9.04 9.51 21.83
C CYS A 435 -10.04 8.44 21.34
N ALA A 436 -9.64 7.65 20.35
CA ALA A 436 -10.49 6.60 19.80
C ALA A 436 -10.84 5.51 20.83
N THR A 437 -9.87 5.08 21.65
CA THR A 437 -10.10 4.02 22.65
C THR A 437 -10.99 4.50 23.79
N ASN A 438 -10.83 5.74 24.24
CA ASN A 438 -11.64 6.33 25.29
C ASN A 438 -13.08 6.56 24.82
N CYS A 439 -13.26 7.13 23.62
CA CYS A 439 -14.58 7.32 23.02
C CYS A 439 -15.33 6.00 22.79
N SER A 440 -14.63 4.96 22.33
CA SER A 440 -15.25 3.65 22.15
C SER A 440 -15.72 3.07 23.50
N LYS A 441 -14.88 3.10 24.53
CA LYS A 441 -15.23 2.56 25.87
C LYS A 441 -16.44 3.24 26.48
N THR A 442 -16.53 4.56 26.40
CA THR A 442 -17.66 5.31 26.96
C THR A 442 -18.95 5.07 26.17
N LEU A 443 -18.85 4.95 24.84
CA LEU A 443 -20.02 4.76 23.99
C LEU A 443 -20.58 3.33 24.04
N ILE A 444 -19.74 2.29 24.17
CA ILE A 444 -20.21 0.88 24.26
C ILE A 444 -21.22 0.68 25.41
N GLU A 445 -21.09 1.43 26.50
CA GLU A 445 -22.00 1.35 27.66
C GLU A 445 -23.37 2.00 27.42
N THR A 446 -23.52 2.79 26.35
CA THR A 446 -24.77 3.46 26.00
C THR A 446 -25.75 2.51 25.30
N GLU A 447 -27.06 2.73 25.49
CA GLU A 447 -28.08 1.87 24.87
C GLU A 447 -28.04 1.91 23.33
N GLU A 448 -27.60 3.02 22.72
CA GLU A 448 -27.54 3.23 21.27
C GLU A 448 -26.41 2.44 20.58
N CYS A 449 -25.34 2.13 21.33
CA CYS A 449 -24.16 1.40 20.87
C CYS A 449 -24.10 -0.04 21.40
N LYS A 450 -25.17 -0.51 22.05
CA LYS A 450 -25.24 -1.86 22.60
C LYS A 450 -25.08 -2.90 21.47
N GLY A 451 -24.04 -3.72 21.57
CA GLY A 451 -23.72 -4.72 20.54
C GLY A 451 -22.73 -4.25 19.46
N CYS A 452 -22.11 -3.08 19.65
CA CYS A 452 -21.04 -2.56 18.78
C CYS A 452 -19.62 -2.82 19.37
N ASP A 453 -19.48 -3.80 20.26
CA ASP A 453 -18.17 -4.35 20.64
C ASP A 453 -17.72 -5.34 19.56
N CYS A 454 -17.12 -4.81 18.50
CA CYS A 454 -16.70 -5.58 17.35
C CYS A 454 -15.19 -5.76 17.26
N ASP A 455 -14.83 -6.73 16.44
CA ASP A 455 -13.49 -7.02 15.98
C ASP A 455 -13.54 -7.21 14.45
N GLY A 456 -13.55 -6.08 13.73
CA GLY A 456 -13.91 -6.01 12.33
C GLY A 456 -15.42 -6.25 12.18
N PRO A 457 -15.88 -7.01 11.17
CA PRO A 457 -17.30 -7.32 11.03
C PRO A 457 -17.80 -8.39 12.02
N CYS A 458 -16.97 -8.84 12.96
CA CYS A 458 -17.30 -9.90 13.90
C CYS A 458 -17.62 -9.31 15.28
N LEU A 459 -18.63 -9.83 15.96
CA LEU A 459 -18.84 -9.53 17.38
C LEU A 459 -17.68 -10.07 18.21
N ARG A 460 -17.16 -9.25 19.12
CA ARG A 460 -16.16 -9.68 20.11
C ARG A 460 -16.86 -10.54 21.17
N ASN A 461 -17.00 -11.83 20.89
CA ASN A 461 -17.54 -12.79 21.86
C ASN A 461 -16.39 -13.27 22.76
N GLY A 462 -16.49 -13.04 24.08
CA GLY A 462 -15.45 -13.38 25.06
C GLY A 462 -15.25 -14.88 25.33
N ALA A 463 -15.05 -15.71 24.31
CA ALA A 463 -15.04 -17.17 24.46
C ALA A 463 -14.18 -17.98 23.49
N SER A 464 -13.40 -17.37 22.58
CA SER A 464 -12.28 -18.08 21.97
C SER A 464 -10.99 -17.42 22.43
N ASN A 465 -10.11 -18.21 23.05
CA ASN A 465 -8.73 -17.83 23.29
C ASN A 465 -7.90 -18.84 22.51
N CYS A 466 -8.01 -18.81 21.18
CA CYS A 466 -7.19 -19.71 20.38
C CYS A 466 -5.86 -19.03 20.04
N ASN A 467 -4.82 -19.85 20.02
CA ASN A 467 -3.51 -19.43 19.61
C ASN A 467 -3.05 -20.30 18.44
N SER A 468 -2.16 -19.74 17.64
CA SER A 468 -1.43 -20.47 16.62
C SER A 468 -0.11 -19.76 16.37
N SER A 469 0.77 -20.40 15.62
CA SER A 469 2.03 -19.82 15.20
C SER A 469 2.20 -20.08 13.73
N ILE A 470 2.70 -19.08 12.99
CA ILE A 470 3.02 -19.25 11.58
C ILE A 470 4.52 -19.14 11.34
N ILE A 471 4.96 -19.77 10.27
CA ILE A 471 6.24 -19.52 9.63
C ILE A 471 5.95 -18.87 8.27
N TYR A 472 6.86 -18.00 7.83
CA TYR A 472 6.71 -17.28 6.57
C TYR A 472 8.04 -17.27 5.80
N ASP A 473 7.95 -17.07 4.49
CA ASP A 473 9.08 -16.80 3.61
C ASP A 473 8.68 -15.64 2.70
N ILE A 474 9.32 -14.49 2.88
CA ILE A 474 9.22 -13.35 1.96
C ILE A 474 10.56 -13.26 1.25
N SER A 475 10.59 -13.69 -0.01
CA SER A 475 11.83 -13.69 -0.79
C SER A 475 11.58 -13.30 -2.24
N SER A 476 12.56 -12.65 -2.84
CA SER A 476 12.59 -12.37 -4.27
C SER A 476 13.52 -13.34 -4.97
N ARG A 477 13.13 -13.77 -6.17
CA ARG A 477 13.94 -14.60 -7.05
C ARG A 477 13.82 -14.11 -8.50
N PRO A 478 14.84 -14.33 -9.36
CA PRO A 478 14.77 -13.95 -10.77
C PRO A 478 13.58 -14.55 -11.52
N CYS A 479 13.35 -15.86 -11.39
CA CYS A 479 12.19 -16.54 -11.96
C CYS A 479 11.46 -17.31 -10.85
N ILE A 480 10.25 -17.80 -11.15
CA ILE A 480 9.42 -18.55 -10.19
C ILE A 480 10.23 -19.73 -9.64
N SER A 481 10.44 -19.74 -8.32
CA SER A 481 11.29 -20.74 -7.65
C SER A 481 12.72 -20.86 -8.20
N GLY A 482 13.21 -19.85 -8.92
CA GLY A 482 14.52 -19.82 -9.58
C GLY A 482 14.58 -20.55 -10.93
N GLN A 483 13.45 -21.01 -11.48
CA GLN A 483 13.40 -21.77 -12.74
C GLN A 483 12.27 -21.31 -13.65
N CYS A 484 12.27 -21.81 -14.89
CA CYS A 484 11.17 -21.68 -15.83
C CYS A 484 10.58 -23.06 -16.10
N SER A 485 9.41 -23.10 -16.74
CA SER A 485 8.83 -24.34 -17.29
C SER A 485 9.86 -25.10 -18.14
N PRO A 486 9.78 -26.43 -18.34
CA PRO A 486 10.85 -27.23 -18.97
C PRO A 486 11.31 -26.75 -20.35
N ASN A 487 10.48 -26.01 -21.07
CA ASN A 487 10.80 -25.41 -22.37
C ASN A 487 11.32 -23.96 -22.29
N GLY A 488 11.65 -23.47 -21.11
CA GLY A 488 12.11 -22.11 -20.85
C GLY A 488 13.42 -22.07 -20.08
N ILE A 489 14.21 -21.03 -20.32
CA ILE A 489 15.43 -20.73 -19.57
C ILE A 489 15.27 -19.38 -18.90
N CYS A 490 15.51 -19.32 -17.59
CA CYS A 490 15.54 -18.06 -16.85
C CYS A 490 16.75 -17.25 -17.30
N ARG A 491 16.52 -16.03 -17.80
CA ARG A 491 17.58 -15.12 -18.26
C ARG A 491 17.42 -13.74 -17.65
N PHE A 492 18.55 -13.13 -17.34
CA PHE A 492 18.64 -11.71 -17.06
C PHE A 492 18.76 -10.97 -18.39
N MET A 493 17.90 -9.99 -18.60
CA MET A 493 17.94 -9.07 -19.72
C MET A 493 18.32 -7.69 -19.22
N VAL A 494 19.11 -6.99 -20.02
CA VAL A 494 19.46 -5.59 -19.81
C VAL A 494 18.88 -4.82 -20.99
N SER A 495 18.00 -3.87 -20.73
CA SER A 495 17.41 -3.00 -21.76
C SER A 495 17.47 -1.57 -21.26
N ASP A 496 18.16 -0.69 -21.99
CA ASP A 496 18.27 0.75 -21.73
C ASP A 496 18.56 1.12 -20.26
N GLY A 497 19.44 0.34 -19.62
CA GLY A 497 19.87 0.54 -18.22
C GLY A 497 19.00 -0.13 -17.16
N VAL A 498 17.92 -0.80 -17.54
CA VAL A 498 17.08 -1.61 -16.64
C VAL A 498 17.47 -3.08 -16.76
N VAL A 499 17.71 -3.73 -15.62
CA VAL A 499 17.89 -5.19 -15.54
C VAL A 499 16.58 -5.81 -15.09
N PHE A 500 16.16 -6.89 -15.75
CA PHE A 500 15.01 -7.68 -15.33
C PHE A 500 15.21 -9.14 -15.72
N SER A 501 14.55 -10.06 -15.03
CA SER A 501 14.60 -11.48 -15.32
C SER A 501 13.34 -11.94 -16.03
N THR A 502 13.51 -12.83 -17.00
CA THR A 502 12.40 -13.34 -17.81
C THR A 502 12.66 -14.78 -18.23
N CYS A 503 11.57 -15.52 -18.48
CA CYS A 503 11.63 -16.86 -19.04
C CYS A 503 11.71 -16.80 -20.57
N HIS A 504 12.89 -17.09 -21.11
CA HIS A 504 13.08 -17.21 -22.55
C HIS A 504 12.69 -18.61 -23.02
N CYS A 505 11.59 -18.71 -23.76
CA CYS A 505 11.10 -19.98 -24.30
C CYS A 505 11.96 -20.46 -25.47
N MET A 506 12.29 -21.75 -25.48
CA MET A 506 13.01 -22.42 -26.56
C MET A 506 12.03 -23.10 -27.54
N ASN A 507 12.53 -23.48 -28.72
CA ASN A 507 11.81 -24.33 -29.69
C ASN A 507 10.45 -23.79 -30.16
N LYS A 508 10.29 -22.47 -30.27
CA LYS A 508 9.02 -21.80 -30.62
C LYS A 508 7.87 -22.11 -29.66
N TYR A 509 8.17 -22.64 -28.46
CA TYR A 509 7.19 -22.81 -27.41
C TYR A 509 6.69 -21.43 -26.97
N ARG A 510 5.38 -21.26 -26.83
CA ARG A 510 4.77 -19.96 -26.51
C ARG A 510 4.64 -19.67 -25.02
N GLY A 511 5.05 -20.59 -24.14
CA GLY A 511 4.92 -20.41 -22.70
C GLY A 511 3.45 -20.53 -22.30
N GLU A 512 3.10 -21.61 -21.62
CA GLU A 512 1.92 -21.66 -20.75
C GLU A 512 2.41 -21.78 -19.31
#